data_AF-S3DAX0-F1
#
_entry.id   AF-S3DAX0-F1
#
_cell.length_a   1.000
_cell.length_b   1.000
_cell.length_c   1.000
_cell.angle_alpha   90.00
_cell.angle_beta   90.00
_cell.angle_gamma   90.00
#
_symmetry.space_group_name_H-M   'P 1'
#
loop_
_entity.id
_entity.type
_entity.pdbx_description
1 polymer ?
#
loop_
_entity_poly.entity_id
_entity_poly.type
_entity_poly.pdbx_seq_one_letter_code
_entity_poly.pdbx_strand_id
1 'polypeptide(L)'
;MESLEELQTRHRKEQKDLQARITQKKKGATKKTRKGVNSECEDLERQLKERQEIERGTLNGNTTAEQVEDSESDDSANDVAPPEAAEGIKGVTNTLEKSSISEPASENGQPKKRNRAKERLAKRAAEQEAAVAEAKEEAKSQPDPKAIERKQMLEELSAKGLVEKTIRPDGHCLFSAVADQLSQVGISLDSDREADLKEDQRYKVVRKAAAKYIEGHPDDFAGFLDEPLDQYVTKIRDTAEWGGHFELLALAKTYNVEISVLQTGGSQVIEPGLEGTSEPEKIWLAYYRHGFGLGEHYNSLRKAP
;
A
#
# COMPACT_ATOMS: atom_id res chain seq x y z
N MET A 1 19.35 -33.98 21.10
CA MET A 1 18.52 -32.79 20.90
C MET A 1 19.18 -32.03 19.75
N GLU A 2 18.54 -31.98 18.58
CA GLU A 2 19.06 -31.26 17.40
C GLU A 2 19.16 -29.77 17.79
N SER A 3 20.30 -29.13 17.53
CA SER A 3 20.46 -27.70 17.84
C SER A 3 19.65 -26.84 16.86
N LEU A 4 19.34 -25.59 17.23
CA LEU A 4 18.63 -24.65 16.35
C LEU A 4 19.38 -24.44 15.02
N GLU A 5 20.72 -24.46 15.06
CA GLU A 5 21.58 -24.28 13.89
C GLU A 5 21.58 -25.51 12.97
N GLU A 6 21.56 -26.71 13.55
CA GLU A 6 21.41 -27.98 12.82
C GLU A 6 20.03 -28.10 12.15
N LEU A 7 18.97 -27.68 12.85
CA LEU A 7 17.60 -27.65 12.31
C LEU A 7 17.50 -26.72 11.11
N GLN A 8 18.04 -25.50 11.23
CA GLN A 8 18.01 -24.51 10.14
C GLN A 8 18.83 -24.97 8.92
N THR A 9 19.96 -25.64 9.13
CA THR A 9 20.76 -26.18 8.03
C THR A 9 20.05 -27.35 7.34
N ARG A 10 19.36 -28.22 8.09
CA ARG A 10 18.49 -29.26 7.52
C ARG A 10 17.36 -28.68 6.69
N HIS A 11 16.64 -27.67 7.21
CA HIS A 11 15.53 -27.02 6.49
C HIS A 11 15.99 -26.38 5.17
N ARG A 12 17.15 -25.71 5.17
CA ARG A 12 17.75 -25.14 3.95
C ARG A 12 18.11 -26.20 2.92
N LYS A 13 18.56 -27.38 3.36
CA LYS A 13 18.88 -28.50 2.48
C LYS A 13 17.62 -29.10 1.87
N GLU A 14 16.59 -29.36 2.69
CA GLU A 14 15.29 -29.86 2.24
C GLU A 14 14.62 -28.93 1.21
N GLN A 15 14.71 -27.61 1.43
CA GLN A 15 14.17 -26.62 0.49
C GLN A 15 14.89 -26.65 -0.87
N LYS A 16 16.22 -26.80 -0.86
CA LYS A 16 17.02 -26.94 -2.11
C LYS A 16 16.70 -28.24 -2.85
N ASP A 17 16.60 -29.35 -2.12
CA ASP A 17 16.26 -30.66 -2.69
C ASP A 17 14.83 -30.66 -3.28
N LEU A 18 13.89 -29.98 -2.61
CA LEU A 18 12.53 -29.82 -3.12
C LEU A 18 12.49 -28.98 -4.40
N GLN A 19 13.22 -27.85 -4.44
CA GLN A 19 13.31 -27.02 -5.64
C GLN A 19 13.92 -27.78 -6.83
N ALA A 20 14.93 -28.62 -6.60
CA ALA A 20 15.50 -29.49 -7.62
C ALA A 20 14.45 -30.49 -8.15
N ARG A 21 13.69 -31.12 -7.25
CA ARG A 21 12.62 -32.07 -7.60
C ARG A 21 11.47 -31.42 -8.37
N ILE A 22 11.06 -30.22 -7.98
CA ILE A 22 10.03 -29.43 -8.66
C ILE A 22 10.50 -29.06 -10.07
N THR A 23 11.76 -28.63 -10.20
CA THR A 23 12.34 -28.30 -11.50
C THR A 23 12.35 -29.51 -12.43
N GLN A 24 12.71 -30.70 -11.92
CA GLN A 24 12.69 -31.94 -12.69
C GLN A 24 11.26 -32.35 -13.08
N LYS A 25 10.29 -32.29 -12.15
CA LYS A 25 8.87 -32.57 -12.41
C LYS A 25 8.29 -31.64 -13.47
N LYS A 26 8.52 -30.33 -13.36
CA LYS A 26 8.06 -29.32 -14.33
C LYS A 26 8.70 -29.52 -15.70
N LYS A 27 9.98 -29.92 -15.77
CA LYS A 27 10.65 -30.25 -17.04
C LYS A 27 10.08 -31.50 -17.72
N GLY A 28 9.65 -32.50 -16.96
CA GLY A 28 9.01 -33.71 -17.48
C GLY A 28 7.53 -33.55 -17.86
N ALA A 29 6.91 -32.39 -17.58
CA ALA A 29 5.48 -32.18 -17.77
C ALA A 29 5.11 -31.87 -19.24
N THR A 30 4.20 -32.67 -19.79
CA THR A 30 3.64 -32.45 -21.14
C THR A 30 2.49 -31.44 -21.10
N LYS A 31 2.07 -30.93 -22.27
CA LYS A 31 0.97 -29.94 -22.37
C LYS A 31 -0.33 -30.40 -21.71
N LYS A 32 -0.60 -31.72 -21.66
CA LYS A 32 -1.80 -32.29 -21.02
C LYS A 32 -1.64 -32.47 -19.51
N THR A 33 -0.42 -32.68 -19.00
CA THR A 33 -0.17 -32.97 -17.57
C THR A 33 0.35 -31.75 -16.80
N ARG A 34 0.72 -30.66 -17.47
CA ARG A 34 1.31 -29.45 -16.86
C ARG A 34 0.50 -28.83 -15.73
N LYS A 35 -0.83 -28.79 -15.85
CA LYS A 35 -1.70 -28.23 -14.80
C LYS A 35 -1.66 -29.09 -13.52
N GLY A 36 -1.75 -30.41 -13.66
CA GLY A 36 -1.68 -31.34 -12.52
C GLY A 36 -0.30 -31.34 -11.86
N VAL A 37 0.77 -31.33 -12.66
CA VAL A 37 2.14 -31.27 -12.14
C VAL A 37 2.42 -29.95 -11.40
N ASN A 38 1.87 -28.83 -11.87
CA ASN A 38 2.01 -27.56 -11.16
C ASN A 38 1.30 -27.58 -9.80
N SER A 39 0.05 -28.07 -9.76
CA SER A 39 -0.70 -28.24 -8.50
C SER A 39 0.06 -29.15 -7.52
N GLU A 40 0.60 -30.27 -7.98
CA GLU A 40 1.38 -31.18 -7.15
C GLU A 40 2.65 -30.52 -6.61
N CYS A 41 3.32 -29.65 -7.39
CA CYS A 41 4.49 -28.91 -6.93
C CYS A 41 4.12 -27.88 -5.84
N GLU A 42 2.99 -27.18 -6.00
CA GLU A 42 2.47 -26.22 -5.02
C GLU A 42 2.10 -26.91 -3.70
N ASP A 43 1.46 -28.08 -3.78
CA ASP A 43 1.12 -28.89 -2.61
C ASP A 43 2.38 -29.36 -1.86
N LEU A 44 3.44 -29.77 -2.58
CA LEU A 44 4.70 -30.19 -1.97
C LEU A 44 5.43 -29.01 -1.27
N GLU A 45 5.38 -27.80 -1.84
CA GLU A 45 5.95 -26.60 -1.20
C GLU A 45 5.18 -26.23 0.07
N ARG A 46 3.85 -26.33 0.05
CA ARG A 46 3.00 -26.06 1.21
C ARG A 46 3.28 -27.05 2.35
N GLN A 47 3.33 -28.35 2.06
CA GLN A 47 3.58 -29.38 3.08
C GLN A 47 4.97 -29.25 3.72
N LEU A 48 6.00 -28.91 2.95
CA LEU A 48 7.34 -28.73 3.50
C LEU A 48 7.37 -27.50 4.43
N LYS A 49 6.75 -26.39 4.03
CA LYS A 49 6.69 -25.18 4.83
C LYS A 49 5.96 -25.39 6.16
N GLU A 50 4.79 -26.02 6.12
CA GLU A 50 3.98 -26.32 7.31
C GLU A 50 4.76 -27.21 8.30
N ARG A 51 5.43 -28.26 7.79
CA ARG A 51 6.28 -29.11 8.62
C ARG A 51 7.42 -28.35 9.28
N GLN A 52 8.11 -27.49 8.52
CA GLN A 52 9.23 -26.70 9.04
C GLN A 52 8.76 -25.66 10.08
N GLU A 53 7.56 -25.10 9.93
CA GLU A 53 6.95 -24.21 10.92
C GLU A 53 6.63 -24.94 12.23
N ILE A 54 6.09 -26.16 12.16
CA ILE A 54 5.85 -27.00 13.34
C ILE A 54 7.17 -27.39 14.03
N GLU A 55 8.18 -27.80 13.27
CA GLU A 55 9.50 -28.16 13.80
C GLU A 55 10.19 -26.95 14.45
N ARG A 56 9.99 -25.73 13.93
CA ARG A 56 10.47 -24.49 14.56
C ARG A 56 9.70 -24.13 15.84
N GLY A 57 8.38 -24.31 15.84
CA GLY A 57 7.53 -24.03 17.02
C GLY A 57 7.83 -24.96 18.20
N THR A 58 8.08 -26.25 17.92
CA THR A 58 8.44 -27.25 18.92
C THR A 58 9.84 -27.03 19.51
N LEU A 59 10.82 -26.57 18.72
CA LEU A 59 12.18 -26.29 19.22
C LEU A 59 12.27 -24.96 20.00
N ASN A 60 11.43 -23.97 19.69
CA ASN A 60 11.43 -22.65 20.34
C ASN A 60 10.64 -22.60 21.65
N GLY A 61 10.24 -23.75 22.20
CA GLY A 61 9.65 -23.86 23.54
C GLY A 61 8.16 -23.53 23.64
N ASN A 62 7.40 -23.47 22.54
CA ASN A 62 5.95 -23.29 22.63
C ASN A 62 5.23 -24.65 22.66
N THR A 63 5.28 -25.30 23.82
CA THR A 63 4.38 -26.42 24.13
C THR A 63 3.04 -25.82 24.54
N THR A 64 2.07 -25.76 23.65
CA THR A 64 0.67 -25.55 24.04
C THR A 64 -0.06 -26.86 23.87
N ALA A 65 -0.03 -27.68 24.92
CA ALA A 65 -1.04 -28.70 25.13
C ALA A 65 -2.02 -28.16 26.19
N GLU A 66 -3.27 -28.06 25.76
CA GLU A 66 -4.52 -27.96 26.54
C GLU A 66 -4.84 -26.65 27.27
N GLN A 67 -5.78 -25.88 26.70
CA GLN A 67 -6.99 -25.47 27.43
C GLN A 67 -8.22 -25.54 26.51
N VAL A 68 -9.21 -26.28 27.01
CA VAL A 68 -10.61 -26.34 26.59
C VAL A 68 -11.36 -25.24 27.37
N GLU A 69 -12.26 -24.52 26.67
CA GLU A 69 -13.47 -23.81 27.15
C GLU A 69 -13.27 -22.63 28.14
N ASP A 70 -13.97 -21.48 28.10
CA ASP A 70 -15.38 -21.23 27.79
C ASP A 70 -15.68 -19.69 27.62
N SER A 71 -16.80 -19.40 26.94
CA SER A 71 -17.73 -18.24 27.05
C SER A 71 -17.40 -16.89 26.39
N GLU A 72 -18.26 -16.16 25.66
CA GLU A 72 -19.64 -16.23 25.06
C GLU A 72 -19.69 -15.02 24.06
N SER A 73 -20.41 -14.94 22.92
CA SER A 73 -21.85 -15.07 22.61
C SER A 73 -22.07 -15.13 21.07
N ASP A 74 -22.87 -16.07 20.52
CA ASP A 74 -24.31 -15.99 20.14
C ASP A 74 -24.59 -15.14 18.86
N ASP A 75 -25.32 -15.50 17.79
CA ASP A 75 -26.15 -16.67 17.41
C ASP A 75 -26.31 -16.69 15.86
N SER A 76 -26.75 -17.85 15.36
CA SER A 76 -27.78 -18.05 14.33
C SER A 76 -27.43 -18.79 13.02
N ALA A 77 -27.81 -20.08 13.06
CA ALA A 77 -28.75 -20.75 12.14
C ALA A 77 -28.23 -21.72 11.06
N ASN A 78 -28.46 -23.00 11.38
CA ASN A 78 -28.99 -24.10 10.55
C ASN A 78 -28.16 -24.74 9.43
N ASP A 79 -27.50 -25.84 9.81
CA ASP A 79 -27.82 -27.23 9.45
C ASP A 79 -28.63 -27.49 8.15
N VAL A 80 -28.06 -28.30 7.23
CA VAL A 80 -28.57 -29.64 6.81
C VAL A 80 -27.52 -30.27 5.88
N ALA A 81 -26.88 -31.34 6.34
CA ALA A 81 -26.20 -32.37 5.53
C ALA A 81 -27.22 -33.50 5.16
N PRO A 82 -26.83 -34.60 4.50
CA PRO A 82 -26.12 -34.84 3.23
C PRO A 82 -26.99 -35.76 2.29
N PRO A 83 -26.51 -36.35 1.17
CA PRO A 83 -25.73 -37.60 1.28
C PRO A 83 -24.63 -37.81 0.22
N GLU A 84 -23.73 -38.71 0.59
CA GLU A 84 -22.72 -39.39 -0.22
C GLU A 84 -23.34 -40.22 -1.36
N ALA A 85 -22.59 -40.42 -2.46
CA ALA A 85 -22.15 -41.75 -2.93
C ALA A 85 -21.57 -41.74 -4.37
N ALA A 86 -20.57 -42.61 -4.52
CA ALA A 86 -20.17 -43.38 -5.72
C ALA A 86 -19.13 -42.80 -6.69
N GLU A 87 -17.88 -43.24 -6.44
CA GLU A 87 -16.83 -43.45 -7.45
C GLU A 87 -17.14 -44.64 -8.39
N GLY A 88 -16.52 -44.59 -9.58
CA GLY A 88 -16.30 -45.71 -10.51
C GLY A 88 -17.04 -45.52 -11.86
N ILE A 89 -16.48 -45.67 -13.06
CA ILE A 89 -15.49 -46.63 -13.59
C ILE A 89 -15.03 -46.14 -15.00
N LYS A 90 -13.72 -46.33 -15.30
CA LYS A 90 -13.04 -46.71 -16.57
C LYS A 90 -13.77 -46.38 -17.91
N GLY A 91 -13.18 -45.68 -18.88
CA GLY A 91 -11.91 -45.97 -19.55
C GLY A 91 -12.13 -46.90 -20.76
N VAL A 92 -12.34 -46.36 -21.97
CA VAL A 92 -12.18 -47.09 -23.25
C VAL A 92 -11.73 -46.13 -24.35
N THR A 93 -10.59 -46.43 -24.95
CA THR A 93 -10.09 -45.90 -26.22
C THR A 93 -10.12 -47.00 -27.29
N ASN A 94 -10.39 -46.58 -28.53
CA ASN A 94 -10.05 -47.21 -29.81
C ASN A 94 -10.67 -48.57 -30.15
N THR A 95 -11.34 -48.64 -31.30
CA THR A 95 -10.83 -49.42 -32.46
C THR A 95 -11.43 -48.85 -33.75
N LEU A 96 -10.54 -48.61 -34.70
CA LEU A 96 -10.78 -48.15 -36.07
C LEU A 96 -11.13 -49.33 -37.00
N GLU A 97 -11.86 -48.98 -38.06
CA GLU A 97 -11.86 -49.56 -39.42
C GLU A 97 -12.43 -50.96 -39.69
N LYS A 98 -13.48 -50.98 -40.52
CA LYS A 98 -13.48 -51.75 -41.78
C LYS A 98 -14.55 -51.28 -42.78
N SER A 99 -14.06 -50.87 -43.95
CA SER A 99 -14.61 -51.05 -45.32
C SER A 99 -15.96 -50.40 -45.66
N SER A 100 -15.98 -49.34 -46.48
CA SER A 100 -16.00 -49.37 -47.96
C SER A 100 -17.29 -49.97 -48.56
N ILE A 101 -18.19 -49.12 -49.08
CA ILE A 101 -18.74 -49.16 -50.46
C ILE A 101 -19.94 -48.17 -50.63
N SER A 102 -19.80 -47.33 -51.67
CA SER A 102 -20.80 -46.57 -52.48
C SER A 102 -21.66 -45.43 -51.90
N GLU A 103 -21.43 -44.23 -52.45
CA GLU A 103 -22.32 -43.04 -52.55
C GLU A 103 -23.56 -43.31 -53.47
N PRO A 104 -24.52 -42.37 -53.70
CA PRO A 104 -24.67 -40.97 -53.23
C PRO A 104 -26.09 -40.56 -52.74
N ALA A 105 -26.14 -39.30 -52.27
CA ALA A 105 -27.29 -38.39 -52.23
C ALA A 105 -28.45 -38.67 -51.27
N SER A 106 -28.57 -37.81 -50.25
CA SER A 106 -29.80 -37.03 -50.08
C SER A 106 -29.52 -35.75 -49.30
N GLU A 107 -29.97 -34.61 -49.84
CA GLU A 107 -30.22 -33.40 -49.06
C GLU A 107 -31.10 -33.77 -47.85
N ASN A 108 -30.65 -33.41 -46.65
CA ASN A 108 -31.57 -32.95 -45.62
C ASN A 108 -30.81 -32.23 -44.50
N GLY A 109 -31.27 -31.01 -44.21
CA GLY A 109 -30.65 -30.11 -43.25
C GLY A 109 -30.55 -30.73 -41.85
N GLN A 110 -29.32 -30.85 -41.34
CA GLN A 110 -29.10 -31.08 -39.92
C GLN A 110 -28.51 -29.81 -39.27
N PRO A 111 -29.15 -29.28 -38.22
CA PRO A 111 -28.66 -28.09 -37.54
C PRO A 111 -27.35 -28.46 -36.82
N LYS A 112 -26.27 -27.73 -37.11
CA LYS A 112 -25.00 -27.85 -36.38
C LYS A 112 -25.27 -27.69 -34.88
N LYS A 113 -25.01 -28.75 -34.09
CA LYS A 113 -25.17 -28.72 -32.62
C LYS A 113 -24.39 -27.53 -32.05
N ARG A 114 -25.14 -26.55 -31.53
CA ARG A 114 -24.64 -25.31 -30.96
C ARG A 114 -23.75 -25.63 -29.76
N ASN A 115 -22.50 -25.19 -29.77
CA ASN A 115 -21.53 -25.42 -28.69
C ASN A 115 -21.91 -24.56 -27.46
N ARG A 116 -22.82 -25.07 -26.64
CA ARG A 116 -23.39 -24.44 -25.44
C ARG A 116 -22.33 -23.92 -24.45
N ALA A 117 -21.13 -24.54 -24.42
CA ALA A 117 -20.01 -24.09 -23.60
C ALA A 117 -19.36 -22.79 -24.13
N LYS A 118 -19.25 -22.63 -25.45
CA LYS A 118 -18.71 -21.43 -26.10
C LYS A 118 -19.68 -20.25 -25.97
N GLU A 119 -20.98 -20.52 -26.02
CA GLU A 119 -22.05 -19.53 -25.82
C GLU A 119 -22.06 -18.99 -24.38
N ARG A 120 -21.87 -19.86 -23.38
CA ARG A 120 -21.72 -19.44 -21.97
C ARG A 120 -20.47 -18.59 -21.74
N LEU A 121 -19.34 -18.92 -22.37
CA LEU A 121 -18.10 -18.16 -22.24
C LEU A 121 -18.22 -16.78 -22.90
N ALA A 122 -18.82 -16.73 -24.09
CA ALA A 122 -19.09 -15.47 -24.79
C ALA A 122 -20.04 -14.57 -24.01
N LYS A 123 -21.09 -15.13 -23.38
CA LYS A 123 -22.00 -14.36 -22.52
C LYS A 123 -21.29 -13.76 -21.31
N ARG A 124 -20.42 -14.52 -20.63
CA ARG A 124 -19.63 -14.01 -19.49
C ARG A 124 -18.63 -12.92 -19.93
N ALA A 125 -17.98 -13.10 -21.07
CA ALA A 125 -17.05 -12.09 -21.61
C ALA A 125 -17.78 -10.79 -21.95
N ALA A 126 -18.96 -10.87 -22.57
CA ALA A 126 -19.79 -9.71 -22.88
C ALA A 126 -20.30 -9.01 -21.62
N GLU A 127 -20.68 -9.76 -20.58
CA GLU A 127 -21.10 -9.21 -19.29
C GLU A 127 -19.94 -8.49 -18.57
N GLN A 128 -18.73 -9.05 -18.61
CA GLN A 128 -17.53 -8.39 -18.07
C GLN A 128 -17.16 -7.15 -18.88
N GLU A 129 -17.25 -7.19 -20.21
CA GLU A 129 -16.97 -6.05 -21.06
C GLU A 129 -18.00 -4.92 -20.86
N ALA A 130 -19.28 -5.27 -20.69
CA ALA A 130 -20.33 -4.33 -20.34
C ALA A 130 -20.08 -3.70 -18.96
N ALA A 131 -19.75 -4.51 -17.94
CA ALA A 131 -19.42 -3.99 -16.61
C ALA A 131 -18.16 -3.10 -16.62
N VAL A 132 -17.15 -3.43 -17.43
CA VAL A 132 -15.95 -2.60 -17.61
C VAL A 132 -16.27 -1.31 -18.37
N ALA A 133 -17.16 -1.36 -19.36
CA ALA A 133 -17.60 -0.17 -20.09
C ALA A 133 -18.43 0.74 -19.18
N GLU A 134 -19.37 0.19 -18.42
CA GLU A 134 -20.17 0.90 -17.43
C GLU A 134 -19.27 1.55 -16.36
N ALA A 135 -18.34 0.79 -15.76
CA ALA A 135 -17.37 1.33 -14.81
C ALA A 135 -16.48 2.44 -15.41
N LYS A 136 -16.15 2.36 -16.71
CA LYS A 136 -15.39 3.41 -17.41
C LYS A 136 -16.22 4.66 -17.65
N GLU A 137 -17.51 4.52 -18.00
CA GLU A 137 -18.41 5.66 -18.18
C GLU A 137 -18.72 6.33 -16.84
N GLU A 138 -18.92 5.55 -15.77
CA GLU A 138 -19.04 6.07 -14.40
C GLU A 138 -17.79 6.82 -13.96
N ALA A 139 -16.59 6.26 -14.20
CA ALA A 139 -15.32 6.92 -13.88
C ALA A 139 -15.06 8.20 -14.69
N LYS A 140 -15.57 8.31 -15.92
CA LYS A 140 -15.49 9.55 -16.72
C LYS A 140 -16.45 10.63 -16.21
N SER A 141 -17.58 10.22 -15.63
CA SER A 141 -18.58 11.13 -15.05
C SER A 141 -18.12 11.69 -13.69
N GLN A 142 -17.20 11.00 -13.02
CA GLN A 142 -16.64 11.47 -11.76
C GLN A 142 -15.79 12.72 -11.98
N PRO A 143 -16.10 13.87 -11.35
CA PRO A 143 -15.26 15.05 -11.42
C PRO A 143 -13.87 14.73 -10.87
N ASP A 144 -12.81 15.08 -11.61
CA ASP A 144 -11.43 14.87 -11.18
C ASP A 144 -11.13 15.79 -9.98
N PRO A 145 -11.09 15.25 -8.74
CA PRO A 145 -10.92 16.07 -7.55
C PRO A 145 -9.57 16.79 -7.55
N LYS A 146 -8.55 16.19 -8.18
CA LYS A 146 -7.22 16.78 -8.32
C LYS A 146 -7.23 17.99 -9.25
N ALA A 147 -7.95 17.91 -10.37
CA ALA A 147 -8.06 19.05 -11.29
C ALA A 147 -8.82 20.21 -10.66
N ILE A 148 -9.87 19.91 -9.88
CA ILE A 148 -10.66 20.92 -9.15
C ILE A 148 -9.79 21.58 -8.07
N GLU A 149 -9.13 20.79 -7.22
CA GLU A 149 -8.23 21.26 -6.16
C GLU A 149 -7.13 22.16 -6.74
N ARG A 150 -6.46 21.70 -7.81
CA ARG A 150 -5.41 22.48 -8.47
C ARG A 150 -5.92 23.80 -9.02
N LYS A 151 -7.12 23.82 -9.60
CA LYS A 151 -7.72 25.05 -10.15
C LYS A 151 -8.01 26.05 -9.03
N GLN A 152 -8.67 25.60 -7.96
CA GLN A 152 -9.01 26.45 -6.81
C GLN A 152 -7.77 27.00 -6.12
N MET A 153 -6.75 26.16 -5.90
CA MET A 153 -5.46 26.60 -5.36
C MET A 153 -4.79 27.65 -6.25
N LEU A 154 -4.80 27.48 -7.56
CA LEU A 154 -4.19 28.46 -8.47
C LEU A 154 -4.91 29.82 -8.45
N GLU A 155 -6.24 29.82 -8.32
CA GLU A 155 -7.04 31.04 -8.13
C GLU A 155 -6.69 31.73 -6.81
N GLU A 156 -6.60 30.98 -5.70
CA GLU A 156 -6.23 31.52 -4.38
C GLU A 156 -4.79 32.07 -4.34
N LEU A 157 -3.84 31.37 -4.98
CA LEU A 157 -2.45 31.81 -5.10
C LEU A 157 -2.35 33.10 -5.92
N SER A 158 -3.05 33.16 -7.05
CA SER A 158 -3.10 34.37 -7.88
C SER A 158 -3.72 35.55 -7.13
N ALA A 159 -4.78 35.32 -6.36
CA ALA A 159 -5.43 36.38 -5.57
C ALA A 159 -4.51 36.96 -4.49
N LYS A 160 -3.58 36.15 -3.96
CA LYS A 160 -2.61 36.55 -2.93
C LYS A 160 -1.26 37.00 -3.51
N GLY A 161 -1.08 36.96 -4.83
CA GLY A 161 0.21 37.29 -5.47
C GLY A 161 1.32 36.32 -5.09
N LEU A 162 0.98 35.04 -4.91
CA LEU A 162 1.92 33.98 -4.53
C LEU A 162 2.15 33.01 -5.70
N VAL A 163 3.35 32.44 -5.76
CA VAL A 163 3.75 31.42 -6.74
C VAL A 163 4.24 30.19 -5.99
N GLU A 164 3.78 29.01 -6.40
CA GLU A 164 4.25 27.76 -5.82
C GLU A 164 5.66 27.39 -6.29
N LYS A 165 6.49 26.98 -5.35
CA LYS A 165 7.69 26.19 -5.60
C LYS A 165 7.37 24.73 -5.30
N THR A 166 7.50 23.89 -6.33
CA THR A 166 7.31 22.45 -6.20
C THR A 166 8.36 21.84 -5.29
N ILE A 167 7.90 21.14 -4.26
CA ILE A 167 8.71 20.31 -3.37
C ILE A 167 8.62 18.86 -3.84
N ARG A 168 9.63 18.05 -3.51
CA ARG A 168 9.62 16.62 -3.84
C ARG A 168 8.45 15.95 -3.11
N PRO A 169 7.61 15.15 -3.80
CA PRO A 169 6.49 14.44 -3.19
C PRO A 169 6.97 13.20 -2.43
N ASP A 170 7.58 13.42 -1.28
CA ASP A 170 8.00 12.39 -0.33
C ASP A 170 7.47 12.69 1.08
N GLY A 171 7.74 11.80 2.04
CA GLY A 171 7.35 11.99 3.44
C GLY A 171 8.10 13.12 4.17
N HIS A 172 9.00 13.83 3.49
CA HIS A 172 9.72 14.98 4.02
C HIS A 172 9.18 16.31 3.47
N CYS A 173 8.10 16.30 2.67
CA CYS A 173 7.60 17.48 1.99
C CYS A 173 7.30 18.67 2.92
N LEU A 174 6.63 18.44 4.07
CA LEU A 174 6.34 19.49 5.06
C LEU A 174 7.61 20.20 5.53
N PHE A 175 8.58 19.42 6.01
CA PHE A 175 9.85 19.92 6.54
C PHE A 175 10.71 20.58 5.46
N SER A 176 10.65 20.07 4.22
CA SER A 176 11.36 20.63 3.08
C SER A 176 10.76 21.96 2.65
N ALA A 177 9.42 22.08 2.66
CA ALA A 177 8.72 23.32 2.35
C ALA A 177 9.00 24.40 3.40
N VAL A 178 9.00 24.05 4.69
CA VAL A 178 9.37 24.96 5.78
C VAL A 178 10.85 25.37 5.68
N ALA A 179 11.77 24.43 5.42
CA ALA A 179 13.19 24.75 5.24
C ALA A 179 13.41 25.78 4.11
N ASP A 180 12.73 25.59 2.98
CA ASP A 180 12.80 26.52 1.84
C ASP A 180 12.23 27.90 2.20
N GLN A 181 11.13 27.96 2.96
CA GLN A 181 10.55 29.22 3.44
C GLN A 181 11.47 29.96 4.41
N LEU A 182 12.01 29.27 5.41
CA LEU A 182 12.94 29.85 6.39
C LEU A 182 14.16 30.48 5.71
N SER A 183 14.67 29.81 4.68
CA SER A 183 15.74 30.35 3.83
C SER A 183 15.39 31.67 3.16
N GLN A 184 14.16 31.80 2.69
CA GLN A 184 13.71 32.98 1.95
C GLN A 184 13.50 34.18 2.85
N VAL A 185 13.02 33.95 4.08
CA VAL A 185 12.87 35.02 5.09
C VAL A 185 14.20 35.33 5.81
N GLY A 186 15.28 34.60 5.51
CA GLY A 186 16.61 34.84 6.07
C GLY A 186 16.81 34.31 7.49
N ILE A 187 15.93 33.42 7.95
CA ILE A 187 16.08 32.75 9.25
C ILE A 187 17.03 31.56 9.06
N SER A 188 18.14 31.59 9.80
CA SER A 188 19.11 30.50 9.81
C SER A 188 18.52 29.31 10.56
N LEU A 189 18.74 28.11 10.03
CA LEU A 189 18.45 26.89 10.75
C LEU A 189 19.54 26.73 11.82
N ASP A 190 19.19 26.49 13.07
CA ASP A 190 20.09 26.37 14.25
C ASP A 190 21.09 25.18 14.19
N SER A 191 21.79 25.02 13.06
CA SER A 191 22.85 24.06 12.88
C SER A 191 24.09 24.77 12.37
N ASP A 192 25.20 24.65 13.12
CA ASP A 192 26.53 25.15 12.73
C ASP A 192 27.02 24.62 11.37
N ARG A 193 26.31 23.63 10.80
CA ARG A 193 26.58 22.98 9.52
C ARG A 193 25.54 23.29 8.45
N GLU A 194 24.65 24.26 8.65
CA GLU A 194 23.62 24.62 7.68
C GLU A 194 24.23 24.97 6.32
N ALA A 195 25.30 25.76 6.33
CA ALA A 195 26.00 26.19 5.12
C ALA A 195 26.59 25.02 4.30
N ASP A 196 26.86 23.88 4.95
CA ASP A 196 27.41 22.68 4.31
C ASP A 196 26.30 21.74 3.81
N LEU A 197 25.06 21.93 4.24
CA LEU A 197 23.94 21.09 3.84
C LEU A 197 23.41 21.52 2.48
N LYS A 198 23.28 20.52 1.60
CA LYS A 198 22.54 20.70 0.35
C LYS A 198 21.08 21.01 0.64
N GLU A 199 20.43 21.74 -0.26
CA GLU A 199 19.03 22.14 -0.15
C GLU A 199 18.10 20.95 0.13
N ASP A 200 18.37 19.80 -0.51
CA ASP A 200 17.63 18.55 -0.33
C ASP A 200 17.93 17.81 0.98
N GLN A 201 18.73 18.37 1.88
CA GLN A 201 19.08 17.79 3.19
C GLN A 201 18.69 18.68 4.37
N ARG A 202 18.30 19.93 4.11
CA ARG A 202 17.95 20.91 5.15
C ARG A 202 16.71 20.51 5.95
N TYR A 203 15.82 19.72 5.35
CA TYR A 203 14.66 19.13 6.03
C TYR A 203 15.05 18.35 7.30
N LYS A 204 16.26 17.78 7.36
CA LYS A 204 16.73 17.00 8.52
C LYS A 204 16.90 17.88 9.76
N VAL A 205 17.32 19.13 9.58
CA VAL A 205 17.49 20.09 10.67
C VAL A 205 16.13 20.52 11.19
N VAL A 206 15.23 20.90 10.28
CA VAL A 206 13.85 21.29 10.60
C VAL A 206 13.11 20.16 11.31
N ARG A 207 13.24 18.91 10.83
CA ARG A 207 12.63 17.73 11.46
C ARG A 207 13.13 17.50 12.89
N LYS A 208 14.44 17.63 13.11
CA LYS A 208 15.02 17.55 14.47
C LYS A 208 14.57 18.68 15.36
N ALA A 209 14.43 19.90 14.82
CA ALA A 209 13.95 21.05 15.56
C ALA A 209 12.50 20.84 16.04
N ALA A 210 11.61 20.39 15.16
CA ALA A 210 10.23 20.03 15.51
C ALA A 210 10.18 18.96 16.61
N ALA A 211 10.90 17.86 16.42
CA ALA A 211 10.94 16.75 17.37
C ALA A 211 11.47 17.19 18.75
N LYS A 212 12.55 17.98 18.78
CA LYS A 212 13.13 18.53 20.01
C LYS A 212 12.16 19.46 20.75
N TYR A 213 11.40 20.27 20.01
CA TYR A 213 10.41 21.16 20.61
C TYR A 213 9.27 20.36 21.25
N ILE A 214 8.75 19.36 20.53
CA ILE A 214 7.68 18.47 21.02
C ILE A 214 8.13 17.70 22.27
N GLU A 215 9.35 17.17 22.25
CA GLU A 215 9.97 16.50 23.41
C GLU A 215 10.12 17.43 24.63
N GLY A 216 10.41 18.71 24.39
CA GLY A 216 10.56 19.72 25.45
C GLY A 216 9.24 20.24 26.03
N HIS A 217 8.09 19.99 25.39
CA HIS A 217 6.78 20.51 25.79
C HIS A 217 5.73 19.38 25.85
N PRO A 218 5.96 18.31 26.63
CA PRO A 218 5.09 17.13 26.63
C PRO A 218 3.62 17.44 26.93
N ASP A 219 3.36 18.40 27.82
CA ASP A 219 2.01 18.78 28.26
C ASP A 219 1.14 19.35 27.12
N ASP A 220 1.77 19.95 26.09
CA ASP A 220 1.08 20.53 24.93
C ASP A 220 0.66 19.46 23.90
N PHE A 221 1.33 18.30 23.88
CA PHE A 221 1.21 17.31 22.81
C PHE A 221 0.70 15.94 23.27
N ALA A 222 1.18 15.44 24.42
CA ALA A 222 0.97 14.04 24.82
C ALA A 222 -0.51 13.64 24.95
N GLY A 223 -1.40 14.58 25.31
CA GLY A 223 -2.83 14.32 25.41
C GLY A 223 -3.57 14.15 24.07
N PHE A 224 -2.93 14.51 22.96
CA PHE A 224 -3.52 14.43 21.62
C PHE A 224 -2.86 13.37 20.73
N LEU A 225 -1.85 12.66 21.23
CA LEU A 225 -1.17 11.61 20.50
C LEU A 225 -1.79 10.24 20.81
N ASP A 226 -1.95 9.42 19.77
CA ASP A 226 -2.41 8.03 19.89
C ASP A 226 -1.32 7.08 20.40
N GLU A 227 -0.07 7.53 20.41
CA GLU A 227 1.11 6.76 20.80
C GLU A 227 1.93 7.51 21.87
N PRO A 228 2.80 6.81 22.63
CA PRO A 228 3.68 7.46 23.58
C PRO A 228 4.55 8.54 22.94
N LEU A 229 4.69 9.68 23.63
CA LEU A 229 5.39 10.87 23.11
C LEU A 229 6.82 10.56 22.64
N ASP A 230 7.55 9.72 23.38
CA ASP A 230 8.92 9.31 23.05
C ASP A 230 8.99 8.52 21.74
N GLN A 231 8.01 7.65 21.49
CA GLN A 231 7.89 6.89 20.24
C GLN A 231 7.56 7.83 19.07
N TYR A 232 6.58 8.72 19.26
CA TYR A 232 6.20 9.72 18.27
C TYR A 232 7.38 10.63 17.90
N VAL A 233 8.07 11.19 18.89
CA VAL A 233 9.26 12.06 18.69
C VAL A 233 10.34 11.32 17.92
N THR A 234 10.62 10.06 18.27
CA THR A 234 11.62 9.25 17.56
C THR A 234 11.20 8.98 16.11
N LYS A 235 9.93 8.65 15.89
CA LYS A 235 9.38 8.40 14.56
C LYS A 235 9.46 9.65 13.68
N ILE A 236 9.02 10.79 14.19
CA ILE A 236 9.09 12.08 13.49
C ILE A 236 10.55 12.46 13.24
N ARG A 237 11.47 12.27 14.19
CA ARG A 237 12.88 12.65 14.04
C ARG A 237 13.64 11.81 13.01
N ASP A 238 13.49 10.49 13.09
CA ASP A 238 14.43 9.54 12.47
C ASP A 238 13.89 8.88 11.20
N THR A 239 12.61 9.05 10.88
CA THR A 239 11.97 8.41 9.72
C THR A 239 11.41 9.42 8.71
N ALA A 240 10.81 8.89 7.63
CA ALA A 240 10.08 9.68 6.64
C ALA A 240 8.58 9.79 6.99
N GLU A 241 8.23 9.74 8.27
CA GLU A 241 6.87 10.01 8.73
C GLU A 241 6.44 11.41 8.29
N TRP A 242 5.18 11.50 7.85
CA TRP A 242 4.57 12.73 7.40
C TRP A 242 4.36 13.66 8.60
N GLY A 243 4.69 14.93 8.42
CA GLY A 243 4.37 15.94 9.42
C GLY A 243 2.96 16.47 9.22
N GLY A 244 2.36 16.96 10.29
CA GLY A 244 1.05 17.60 10.27
C GLY A 244 1.01 18.86 11.14
N HIS A 245 -0.13 19.05 11.81
CA HIS A 245 -0.37 20.25 12.60
C HIS A 245 0.59 20.41 13.78
N PHE A 246 0.93 19.32 14.50
CA PHE A 246 1.83 19.39 15.66
C PHE A 246 3.25 19.78 15.25
N GLU A 247 3.77 19.23 14.15
CA GLU A 247 5.06 19.64 13.59
C GLU A 247 5.04 21.11 13.21
N LEU A 248 3.99 21.60 12.55
CA LEU A 248 3.91 23.00 12.16
C LEU A 248 3.82 23.93 13.38
N LEU A 249 3.05 23.56 14.41
CA LEU A 249 2.98 24.30 15.66
C LEU A 249 4.35 24.35 16.35
N ALA A 250 5.02 23.21 16.45
CA ALA A 250 6.37 23.11 17.01
C ALA A 250 7.37 23.98 16.25
N LEU A 251 7.30 23.99 14.92
CA LEU A 251 8.18 24.78 14.06
C LEU A 251 7.88 26.28 14.13
N ALA A 252 6.61 26.68 14.18
CA ALA A 252 6.18 28.07 14.35
C ALA A 252 6.72 28.65 15.66
N LYS A 253 6.62 27.89 16.75
CA LYS A 253 7.17 28.26 18.05
C LYS A 253 8.71 28.23 18.08
N THR A 254 9.35 27.24 17.46
CA THR A 254 10.82 27.10 17.46
C THR A 254 11.51 28.23 16.70
N TYR A 255 11.01 28.58 15.51
CA TYR A 255 11.62 29.60 14.66
C TYR A 255 10.99 30.99 14.82
N ASN A 256 10.01 31.12 15.71
CA ASN A 256 9.24 32.35 15.93
C ASN A 256 8.67 32.94 14.62
N VAL A 257 8.00 32.09 13.83
CA VAL A 257 7.41 32.46 12.54
C VAL A 257 5.90 32.19 12.52
N GLU A 258 5.16 33.05 11.85
CA GLU A 258 3.76 32.78 11.54
C GLU A 258 3.69 31.89 10.30
N ILE A 259 3.08 30.70 10.42
CA ILE A 259 2.93 29.77 9.29
C ILE A 259 1.51 29.87 8.75
N SER A 260 1.38 30.33 7.50
CA SER A 260 0.11 30.33 6.77
C SER A 260 0.07 29.20 5.76
N VAL A 261 -0.82 28.23 5.99
CA VAL A 261 -1.07 27.10 5.10
C VAL A 261 -2.30 27.39 4.25
N LEU A 262 -2.12 27.55 2.95
CA LEU A 262 -3.20 27.63 1.98
C LEU A 262 -3.64 26.23 1.57
N GLN A 263 -4.94 26.00 1.60
CA GLN A 263 -5.57 24.75 1.19
C GLN A 263 -6.84 25.08 0.43
N THR A 264 -7.39 24.10 -0.27
CA THR A 264 -8.63 24.32 -1.01
C THR A 264 -9.78 24.71 -0.06
N GLY A 265 -10.33 25.91 -0.27
CA GLY A 265 -11.46 26.39 0.52
C GLY A 265 -11.07 27.18 1.77
N GLY A 266 -9.79 27.51 1.96
CA GLY A 266 -9.38 28.43 3.02
C GLY A 266 -7.90 28.39 3.41
N SER A 267 -7.54 29.20 4.39
CA SER A 267 -6.19 29.25 4.95
C SER A 267 -6.19 28.90 6.43
N GLN A 268 -5.28 28.05 6.87
CA GLN A 268 -4.97 27.87 8.28
C GLN A 268 -3.78 28.75 8.63
N VAL A 269 -3.88 29.50 9.74
CA VAL A 269 -2.77 30.27 10.29
C VAL A 269 -2.35 29.61 11.60
N ILE A 270 -1.05 29.38 11.74
CA ILE A 270 -0.44 28.80 12.93
C ILE A 270 0.38 29.91 13.59
N GLU A 271 0.03 30.19 14.83
CA GLU A 271 0.59 31.31 15.58
C GLU A 271 2.06 31.03 15.98
N PRO A 272 2.91 32.07 15.93
CA PRO A 272 4.29 32.00 16.40
C PRO A 272 4.38 31.87 17.92
N GLY A 273 5.59 31.60 18.42
CA GLY A 273 5.88 31.68 19.84
C GLY A 273 5.66 33.10 20.38
N LEU A 274 5.17 33.23 21.62
CA LEU A 274 4.93 34.53 22.26
C LEU A 274 6.21 35.21 22.79
N GLU A 275 7.40 34.67 22.53
CA GLU A 275 8.66 35.06 23.20
C GLU A 275 9.50 36.11 22.46
N GLY A 276 8.93 36.86 21.51
CA GLY A 276 9.64 37.90 20.74
C GLY A 276 9.10 39.32 20.96
N THR A 277 10.00 40.33 20.96
CA THR A 277 9.64 41.76 20.92
C THR A 277 9.46 42.32 19.50
N SER A 278 9.74 41.51 18.47
CA SER A 278 9.60 41.87 17.05
C SER A 278 8.42 41.17 16.41
N GLU A 279 7.81 41.80 15.40
CA GLU A 279 6.82 41.15 14.55
C GLU A 279 7.42 39.90 13.91
N PRO A 280 6.79 38.72 14.05
CA PRO A 280 7.30 37.47 13.53
C PRO A 280 7.23 37.45 12.01
N GLU A 281 8.24 36.87 11.37
CA GLU A 281 8.23 36.68 9.92
C GLU A 281 7.14 35.69 9.51
N LYS A 282 6.49 35.98 8.37
CA LYS A 282 5.37 35.19 7.87
C LYS A 282 5.80 34.29 6.71
N ILE A 283 5.64 32.99 6.88
CA ILE A 283 5.92 31.98 5.86
C ILE A 283 4.63 31.39 5.28
N TRP A 284 4.68 31.01 4.01
CA TRP A 284 3.53 30.52 3.27
C TRP A 284 3.78 29.11 2.72
N LEU A 285 2.83 28.22 2.98
CA LEU A 285 2.83 26.84 2.50
C LEU A 285 1.53 26.59 1.71
N ALA A 286 1.60 25.73 0.69
CA ALA A 286 0.42 25.21 0.00
C ALA A 286 0.24 23.74 0.40
N TYR A 287 -0.99 23.38 0.75
CA TYR A 287 -1.40 22.05 1.14
C TYR A 287 -2.38 21.48 0.12
N TYR A 288 -2.04 20.30 -0.40
CA TYR A 288 -2.84 19.55 -1.36
C TYR A 288 -3.24 18.22 -0.74
N ARG A 289 -4.51 17.88 -0.77
CA ARG A 289 -5.05 16.60 -0.27
C ARG A 289 -5.16 15.55 -1.37
N HIS A 290 -5.45 15.99 -2.61
CA HIS A 290 -5.70 15.10 -3.75
C HIS A 290 -4.70 15.30 -4.91
N GLY A 291 -3.84 16.31 -4.83
CA GLY A 291 -2.90 16.71 -5.88
C GLY A 291 -1.83 15.67 -6.22
N PHE A 292 -1.46 14.81 -5.28
CA PHE A 292 -0.28 13.95 -5.40
C PHE A 292 -0.63 12.48 -5.27
N GLY A 293 0.12 11.62 -5.99
CA GLY A 293 -0.18 10.18 -6.07
C GLY A 293 -0.06 9.42 -4.75
N LEU A 294 0.60 10.02 -3.75
CA LEU A 294 0.70 9.48 -2.40
C LEU A 294 -0.41 10.02 -1.47
N GLY A 295 -1.19 11.01 -1.89
CA GLY A 295 -2.19 11.70 -1.06
C GLY A 295 -1.77 13.13 -0.73
N GLU A 296 -1.67 13.43 0.56
CA GLU A 296 -1.40 14.76 1.09
C GLU A 296 0.01 15.25 0.77
N HIS A 297 0.17 16.54 0.51
CA HIS A 297 1.46 17.12 0.12
C HIS A 297 1.58 18.62 0.43
N TYR A 298 2.78 19.03 0.82
CA TYR A 298 3.13 20.43 1.07
C TYR A 298 4.09 20.98 0.02
N ASN A 299 3.75 22.12 -0.56
CA ASN A 299 4.61 22.96 -1.38
C ASN A 299 4.98 24.26 -0.66
N SER A 300 6.10 24.85 -1.06
CA SER A 300 6.54 26.17 -0.57
C SER A 300 5.92 27.28 -1.43
N LEU A 301 5.52 28.41 -0.85
CA LEU A 301 4.93 29.52 -1.59
C LEU A 301 5.80 30.77 -1.53
N ARG A 302 6.09 31.34 -2.69
CA ARG A 302 6.96 32.52 -2.85
C ARG A 302 6.15 33.73 -3.25
N LYS A 303 6.60 34.93 -2.91
CA LYS A 303 6.05 36.15 -3.49
C LYS A 303 6.27 36.12 -5.01
N ALA A 304 5.22 36.44 -5.77
CA ALA A 304 5.34 36.58 -7.21
C ALA A 304 6.37 37.68 -7.54
N PRO A 305 7.22 37.48 -8.57
CA PRO A 305 8.16 38.49 -9.04
C PRO A 305 7.47 39.72 -9.65
#